data_AF-A0A7Y0M9T6-F1
#
_entry.id   AF-A0A7Y0M9T6-F1
#
_cell.length_a   1.000
_cell.length_b   1.000
_cell.length_c   1.000
_cell.angle_alpha   90.00
_cell.angle_beta   90.00
_cell.angle_gamma   90.00
#
_symmetry.space_group_name_H-M   'P 1'
#
loop_
_entity.id
_entity.type
_entity.pdbx_description
1 polymer ?
#
loop_
_entity_poly.entity_id
_entity_poly.type
_entity_poly.pdbx_seq_one_letter_code
_entity_poly.pdbx_strand_id
1 'polypeptide(L)'
;MLRLKDIDMDMLTTAMENASYDMRWRLDRDTGELELSGDMVDEGLSPEELEERDLVVVEADSHRSYRDMEDFIATLEDERVRAALFRAIERKRPFRHFKDVLYDYPKVQEDWYAFHEKRMRHHAITWLLSEGLIDEQEAQGTLGTQA
;
A
#
# COMPACT_ATOMS: atom_id res chain seq x y z
N MET A 1 -19.72 3.21 -10.13
CA MET A 1 -18.64 3.53 -9.19
C MET A 1 -18.90 2.78 -7.92
N LEU A 2 -17.86 2.14 -7.41
CA LEU A 2 -17.85 1.40 -6.16
C LEU A 2 -17.94 2.39 -4.98
N ARG A 3 -18.39 1.91 -3.82
CA ARG A 3 -18.26 2.62 -2.55
C ARG A 3 -17.12 1.99 -1.78
N LEU A 4 -16.46 2.76 -0.91
CA LEU A 4 -15.31 2.26 -0.14
C LEU A 4 -15.65 1.03 0.74
N LYS A 5 -16.91 0.90 1.17
CA LYS A 5 -17.36 -0.25 1.97
C LYS A 5 -17.55 -1.53 1.16
N ASP A 6 -17.61 -1.43 -0.16
CA ASP A 6 -17.74 -2.57 -1.07
C ASP A 6 -16.34 -3.14 -1.41
N ILE A 7 -15.27 -2.50 -0.95
CA ILE A 7 -13.87 -2.87 -1.21
C ILE A 7 -13.22 -3.29 0.12
N ASP A 8 -12.56 -4.45 0.14
CA ASP A 8 -11.72 -4.84 1.26
C ASP A 8 -10.43 -4.00 1.25
N MET A 9 -10.43 -2.93 2.06
CA MET A 9 -9.32 -1.99 2.12
C MET A 9 -8.06 -2.62 2.69
N ASP A 10 -8.18 -3.55 3.65
CA ASP A 10 -7.03 -4.19 4.28
C ASP A 10 -6.34 -5.12 3.26
N MET A 11 -7.14 -5.88 2.51
CA MET A 11 -6.66 -6.69 1.40
C MET A 11 -6.07 -5.83 0.27
N LEU A 12 -6.68 -4.69 -0.07
CA LEU A 12 -6.13 -3.77 -1.06
C LEU A 12 -4.77 -3.21 -0.64
N THR A 13 -4.61 -2.81 0.62
CA THR A 13 -3.30 -2.35 1.12
C THR A 13 -2.27 -3.48 1.10
N THR A 14 -2.67 -4.70 1.46
CA THR A 14 -1.82 -5.88 1.39
C THR A 14 -1.35 -6.15 -0.05
N ALA A 15 -2.26 -6.02 -1.01
CA ALA A 15 -1.97 -6.16 -2.43
C ALA A 15 -0.96 -5.11 -2.90
N MET A 16 -1.13 -3.85 -2.52
CA MET A 16 -0.19 -2.76 -2.87
C MET A 16 1.22 -2.98 -2.30
N GLU A 17 1.34 -3.59 -1.13
CA GLU A 17 2.64 -3.87 -0.51
C GLU A 17 3.35 -5.09 -1.08
N ASN A 18 2.59 -6.10 -1.52
CA ASN A 18 3.12 -7.41 -1.93
C ASN A 18 3.05 -7.64 -3.45
N ALA A 19 2.52 -6.69 -4.22
CA ALA A 19 2.47 -6.81 -5.67
C ALA A 19 3.88 -7.00 -6.24
N SER A 20 4.03 -8.06 -7.02
CA SER A 20 5.28 -8.46 -7.64
C SER A 20 5.02 -8.97 -9.07
N TYR A 21 6.08 -9.28 -9.79
CA TYR A 21 5.95 -9.85 -11.14
C TYR A 21 5.31 -11.26 -11.10
N ASP A 22 5.67 -12.06 -10.09
CA ASP A 22 5.25 -13.46 -9.96
C ASP A 22 3.86 -13.60 -9.31
N MET A 23 3.47 -12.63 -8.47
CA MET A 23 2.18 -12.57 -7.79
C MET A 23 1.49 -11.25 -8.12
N ARG A 24 0.48 -11.31 -8.99
CA ARG A 24 -0.26 -10.15 -9.48
C ARG A 24 -1.63 -10.10 -8.82
N TRP A 25 -1.88 -8.99 -8.14
CA TRP A 25 -3.17 -8.65 -7.59
C TRP A 25 -3.96 -7.83 -8.61
N ARG A 26 -5.25 -8.12 -8.72
CA ARG A 26 -6.20 -7.35 -9.52
C ARG A 26 -7.42 -7.02 -8.69
N LEU A 27 -8.05 -5.88 -8.97
CA LEU A 27 -9.33 -5.50 -8.39
C LEU A 27 -10.39 -5.52 -9.49
N ASP A 28 -11.53 -6.13 -9.18
CA ASP A 28 -12.71 -6.16 -10.04
C ASP A 28 -13.46 -4.84 -9.96
N ARG A 29 -13.62 -4.17 -11.10
CA ARG A 29 -14.20 -2.83 -11.18
C ARG A 29 -15.70 -2.79 -10.90
N ASP A 30 -16.38 -3.93 -11.04
CA ASP A 30 -17.82 -4.06 -10.84
C ASP A 30 -18.15 -4.47 -9.41
N THR A 31 -17.35 -5.35 -8.81
CA THR A 31 -17.63 -5.91 -7.47
C THR A 31 -16.79 -5.30 -6.34
N GLY A 32 -15.59 -4.81 -6.64
CA GLY A 32 -14.61 -4.40 -5.62
C GLY A 32 -13.79 -5.54 -5.02
N GLU A 33 -13.98 -6.78 -5.50
CA GLU A 33 -13.23 -7.95 -5.06
C GLU A 33 -11.77 -7.91 -5.55
N LEU A 34 -10.84 -8.37 -4.70
CA LEU A 34 -9.44 -8.55 -5.08
C LEU A 34 -9.16 -9.99 -5.46
N GLU A 35 -8.55 -10.16 -6.63
CA GLU A 35 -8.12 -11.44 -7.17
C GLU A 35 -6.59 -11.52 -7.18
N LEU A 36 -6.06 -12.59 -6.59
CA LEU A 36 -4.64 -12.91 -6.64
C LEU A 36 -4.39 -13.99 -7.69
N SER A 37 -3.51 -13.69 -8.64
CA SER A 37 -3.06 -14.68 -9.64
C SER A 37 -1.55 -14.81 -9.63
N GLY A 38 -1.06 -16.01 -9.96
CA GLY A 38 0.36 -16.28 -10.15
C GLY A 38 0.59 -17.78 -10.32
N ASP A 39 1.76 -18.15 -10.81
CA ASP A 39 2.09 -19.56 -11.11
C ASP A 39 2.06 -20.46 -9.86
N MET A 40 2.12 -19.86 -8.67
CA MET A 40 2.11 -20.53 -7.35
C MET A 40 0.75 -20.41 -6.63
N VAL A 41 -0.29 -19.94 -7.31
CA VAL A 41 -1.65 -19.77 -6.75
C VAL A 41 -2.55 -20.88 -7.27
N ASP A 42 -2.89 -21.85 -6.40
CA ASP A 42 -3.69 -23.02 -6.78
C ASP A 42 -5.20 -22.73 -6.92
N GLU A 43 -5.73 -21.71 -6.23
CA GLU A 43 -7.17 -21.37 -6.18
C GLU A 43 -7.50 -20.01 -6.81
N GLY A 44 -6.74 -19.59 -7.83
CA GLY A 44 -7.00 -18.34 -8.57
C GLY A 44 -7.95 -18.52 -9.74
N LEU A 45 -8.46 -17.40 -10.28
CA LEU A 45 -9.23 -17.41 -11.52
C LEU A 45 -8.40 -17.97 -12.69
N SER A 46 -9.07 -18.75 -13.54
CA SER A 46 -8.48 -19.23 -14.80
C SER A 46 -8.22 -18.05 -15.76
N PRO A 47 -7.33 -18.22 -16.76
CA PRO A 47 -7.10 -17.18 -17.77
C PRO A 47 -8.37 -16.71 -18.49
N GLU A 48 -9.31 -17.63 -18.74
CA GLU A 48 -10.60 -17.35 -19.37
C GLU A 48 -11.48 -16.47 -18.47
N GLU A 49 -11.59 -16.79 -17.18
CA GLU A 49 -12.35 -15.99 -16.21
C GLU A 49 -11.73 -14.60 -15.98
N LEU A 50 -10.41 -14.48 -16.03
CA LEU A 50 -9.71 -13.20 -15.93
C LEU A 50 -9.99 -12.29 -17.14
N GLU A 51 -10.17 -12.86 -18.34
CA GLU A 51 -10.50 -12.12 -19.56
C GLU A 51 -11.97 -11.69 -19.63
N GLU A 52 -12.86 -12.44 -18.96
CA GLU A 52 -14.29 -12.12 -18.90
C GLU A 52 -14.62 -10.99 -17.91
N ARG A 53 -13.75 -10.72 -16.94
CA ARG A 53 -13.94 -9.70 -15.90
C ARG A 53 -13.25 -8.37 -16.24
N ASP A 54 -13.85 -7.26 -15.83
CA ASP A 54 -13.22 -5.94 -15.92
C ASP A 54 -12.30 -5.72 -14.72
N LEU A 55 -11.05 -6.15 -14.85
CA LEU A 55 -10.05 -6.15 -13.78
C LEU A 55 -8.98 -5.07 -13.97
N VAL A 56 -8.62 -4.37 -12.90
CA VAL A 56 -7.45 -3.47 -12.87
C VAL A 56 -6.30 -4.07 -12.07
N VAL A 57 -5.07 -3.93 -12.56
CA VAL A 57 -3.88 -4.41 -11.85
C VAL A 57 -3.54 -3.48 -10.68
N VAL A 58 -3.31 -4.06 -9.51
CA VAL A 58 -2.78 -3.35 -8.34
C VAL A 58 -1.26 -3.43 -8.39
N GLU A 59 -0.61 -2.29 -8.64
CA GLU A 59 0.84 -2.20 -8.74
C GLU A 59 1.49 -1.70 -7.44
N ALA A 60 2.65 -2.25 -7.10
CA ALA A 60 3.49 -1.72 -6.04
C ALA A 60 4.24 -0.47 -6.51
N ASP A 61 4.09 0.64 -5.78
CA ASP A 61 4.79 1.89 -6.06
C ASP A 61 5.96 2.08 -5.09
N SER A 62 7.10 1.48 -5.45
CA SER A 62 8.32 1.55 -4.62
C SER A 62 8.83 2.99 -4.40
N HIS A 63 8.55 3.93 -5.32
CA HIS A 63 8.94 5.33 -5.15
C HIS A 63 8.07 6.03 -4.10
N ARG A 64 6.77 5.74 -4.08
CA ARG A 64 5.86 6.19 -3.03
C ARG A 64 6.21 5.59 -1.68
N SER A 65 6.45 4.28 -1.61
CA SER A 65 6.85 3.64 -0.35
C SER A 65 8.19 4.18 0.18
N TYR A 66 9.12 4.56 -0.71
CA TYR A 66 10.36 5.25 -0.31
C TYR A 66 10.07 6.63 0.30
N ARG A 67 9.21 7.42 -0.36
CA ARG A 67 8.80 8.74 0.14
C ARG A 67 8.07 8.66 1.49
N ASP A 68 7.26 7.63 1.72
CA ASP A 68 6.62 7.42 3.02
C ASP A 68 7.67 7.19 4.14
N MET A 69 8.78 6.50 3.85
CA MET A 69 9.90 6.40 4.80
C MET A 69 10.58 7.74 5.04
N GLU A 70 10.83 8.53 3.98
CA GLU A 70 11.41 9.88 4.13
C GLU A 70 10.52 10.80 4.98
N ASP A 71 9.22 10.82 4.68
CA ASP A 71 8.23 11.61 5.41
C ASP A 71 8.18 11.20 6.88
N PHE A 72 8.15 9.89 7.17
CA PHE A 72 8.19 9.40 8.54
C PHE A 72 9.47 9.81 9.27
N ILE A 73 10.63 9.63 8.65
CA ILE A 73 11.93 10.02 9.23
C ILE A 73 11.92 11.51 9.57
N ALA A 74 11.32 12.36 8.73
CA ALA A 74 11.21 13.79 8.97
C ALA A 74 10.33 14.15 10.19
N THR A 75 9.42 13.27 10.62
CA THR A 75 8.61 13.46 11.83
C THR A 75 9.34 13.18 13.14
N LEU A 76 10.50 12.51 13.10
CA LEU A 76 11.20 12.07 14.30
C LEU A 76 11.95 13.22 14.98
N GLU A 77 11.73 13.37 16.29
CA GLU A 77 12.43 14.36 17.12
C GLU A 77 13.83 13.90 17.56
N ASP A 78 14.04 12.59 17.74
CA ASP A 78 15.34 12.06 18.13
C ASP A 78 16.30 12.05 16.94
N GLU A 79 17.25 12.99 16.95
CA GLU A 79 18.27 13.15 15.92
C GLU A 79 19.07 11.87 15.63
N ARG A 80 19.33 11.04 16.65
CA ARG A 80 20.14 9.83 16.49
C ARG A 80 19.37 8.78 15.71
N VAL A 81 18.10 8.57 16.06
CA VAL A 81 17.20 7.65 15.36
C VAL A 81 16.99 8.14 13.93
N ARG A 82 16.70 9.43 13.76
CA ARG A 82 16.50 10.06 12.45
C ARG A 82 17.70 9.85 11.53
N ALA A 83 18.91 10.14 12.02
CA ALA A 83 20.14 9.96 11.25
C ALA A 83 20.42 8.48 10.93
N ALA A 84 20.09 7.56 11.83
CA ALA A 84 20.24 6.12 11.58
C ALA A 84 19.32 5.62 10.47
N LEU A 85 18.03 5.98 10.52
CA LEU A 85 17.05 5.59 9.50
C LEU A 85 17.33 6.26 8.15
N PHE A 86 17.72 7.54 8.14
CA PHE A 86 18.08 8.23 6.90
C PHE A 86 19.25 7.52 6.19
N ARG A 87 20.32 7.19 6.92
CA ARG A 87 21.44 6.41 6.36
C ARG A 87 21.02 5.01 5.92
N ALA A 88 20.01 4.41 6.55
CA ALA A 88 19.52 3.10 6.17
C ALA A 88 18.85 3.11 4.78
N ILE A 89 18.04 4.14 4.50
CA ILE A 89 17.32 4.27 3.23
C ILE A 89 18.19 4.76 2.07
N GLU A 90 19.36 5.34 2.33
CA GLU A 90 20.32 5.68 1.25
C GLU A 90 21.07 4.46 0.70
N ARG A 91 20.98 3.30 1.37
CA ARG A 91 21.69 2.09 0.98
C ARG A 91 20.93 1.29 -0.07
N LYS A 92 21.65 0.37 -0.73
CA LYS A 92 21.00 -0.70 -1.53
C LYS A 92 20.02 -1.45 -0.64
N ARG A 93 18.84 -1.78 -1.18
CA ARG A 93 17.75 -2.45 -0.45
C ARG A 93 17.25 -1.60 0.76
N PRO A 94 16.80 -0.37 0.50
CA PRO A 94 16.44 0.59 1.56
C PRO A 94 15.37 0.04 2.51
N PHE A 95 14.33 -0.60 1.97
CA PHE A 95 13.26 -1.24 2.72
C PHE A 95 13.74 -2.22 3.80
N ARG A 96 14.74 -3.04 3.46
CA ARG A 96 15.29 -4.01 4.41
C ARG A 96 16.06 -3.30 5.51
N HIS A 97 16.97 -2.40 5.13
CA HIS A 97 17.78 -1.69 6.12
C HIS A 97 16.96 -0.79 7.03
N PHE A 98 15.90 -0.17 6.52
CA PHE A 98 14.97 0.60 7.33
C PHE A 98 14.31 -0.29 8.40
N LYS A 99 13.76 -1.45 8.01
CA LYS A 99 13.20 -2.42 8.96
C LYS A 99 14.25 -2.95 9.95
N ASP A 100 15.47 -3.22 9.47
CA ASP A 100 16.58 -3.66 10.33
C ASP A 100 16.86 -2.65 11.45
N VAL A 101 16.91 -1.35 11.12
CA VAL A 101 17.14 -0.30 12.12
C VAL A 101 15.95 -0.16 13.06
N LEU A 102 14.71 -0.30 12.59
CA LEU A 102 13.52 -0.23 13.45
C LEU A 102 13.52 -1.28 14.57
N TYR A 103 14.11 -2.47 14.36
CA TYR A 103 14.21 -3.48 15.41
C TYR A 103 15.04 -3.03 16.63
N ASP A 104 15.98 -2.10 16.43
CA ASP A 104 16.77 -1.51 17.51
C ASP A 104 15.98 -0.44 18.30
N TYR A 105 14.83 0.02 17.78
CA TYR A 105 14.00 1.08 18.35
C TYR A 105 12.51 0.70 18.39
N PRO A 106 12.07 -0.17 19.32
CA PRO A 106 10.70 -0.71 19.34
C PRO A 106 9.58 0.35 19.36
N LYS A 107 9.77 1.45 20.10
CA LYS A 107 8.79 2.53 20.12
C LYS A 107 8.65 3.22 18.76
N VAL A 108 9.77 3.47 18.08
CA VAL A 108 9.79 4.09 16.75
C VAL A 108 9.22 3.13 15.71
N GLN A 109 9.40 1.82 15.91
CA GLN A 109 8.78 0.80 15.08
C GLN A 109 7.25 0.82 15.20
N GLU A 110 6.71 0.93 16.42
CA GLU A 110 5.27 1.09 16.64
C GLU A 110 4.74 2.38 15.97
N ASP A 111 5.45 3.49 16.16
CA ASP A 111 5.11 4.78 15.53
C ASP A 111 5.13 4.69 13.99
N TRP A 112 6.11 3.96 13.42
CA TRP A 112 6.17 3.68 11.99
C TRP A 112 4.96 2.88 11.52
N TYR A 113 4.57 1.81 12.21
CA TYR A 113 3.43 1.00 11.79
C TYR A 113 2.13 1.81 11.80
N ALA A 114 1.91 2.62 12.83
CA ALA A 114 0.74 3.50 12.91
C ALA A 114 0.74 4.59 11.82
N PHE A 115 1.92 5.13 11.48
CA PHE A 115 2.08 6.08 10.38
C PHE A 115 1.80 5.41 9.01
N HIS A 116 2.40 4.25 8.80
CA HIS A 116 2.35 3.50 7.54
C HIS A 116 0.93 3.00 7.24
N GLU A 117 0.20 2.50 8.24
CA GLU A 117 -1.21 2.09 8.08
C GLU A 117 -2.08 3.24 7.56
N LYS A 118 -1.96 4.44 8.15
CA LYS A 118 -2.68 5.64 7.69
C LYS A 118 -2.29 6.04 6.28
N ARG A 119 -0.98 6.00 5.96
CA ARG A 119 -0.48 6.29 4.61
C ARG A 119 -0.99 5.29 3.58
N MET A 120 -0.94 4.00 3.87
CA MET A 120 -1.45 2.95 2.98
C MET A 120 -2.93 3.13 2.71
N ARG A 121 -3.74 3.44 3.73
CA ARG A 121 -5.15 3.75 3.54
C ARG A 121 -5.36 4.97 2.63
N HIS A 122 -4.61 6.05 2.86
CA HIS A 122 -4.66 7.25 2.01
C HIS A 122 -4.29 6.92 0.55
N HIS A 123 -3.23 6.15 0.35
CA HIS A 123 -2.75 5.75 -0.97
C HIS A 123 -3.76 4.84 -1.69
N ALA A 124 -4.38 3.90 -0.98
CA ALA A 124 -5.43 3.05 -1.53
C ALA A 124 -6.61 3.87 -2.05
N ILE A 125 -7.11 4.82 -1.25
CA ILE A 125 -8.22 5.71 -1.66
C ILE A 125 -7.81 6.58 -2.85
N THR A 126 -6.59 7.13 -2.82
CA THR A 126 -6.09 7.98 -3.92
C THR A 126 -5.97 7.20 -5.23
N TRP A 127 -5.51 5.95 -5.16
CA TRP A 127 -5.41 5.05 -6.30
C TRP A 127 -6.78 4.67 -6.85
N LEU A 128 -7.73 4.29 -5.98
CA LEU A 128 -9.10 4.01 -6.37
C LEU A 128 -9.74 5.20 -7.11
N LEU A 129 -9.49 6.42 -6.63
CA LEU A 129 -9.96 7.64 -7.28
C LEU A 129 -9.27 7.86 -8.64
N SER A 130 -7.95 7.66 -8.74
CA SER A 130 -7.22 7.84 -10.01
C SER A 130 -7.61 6.83 -11.08
N GLU A 131 -7.99 5.61 -10.68
CA GLU A 131 -8.53 4.58 -11.57
C GLU A 131 -10.02 4.81 -11.93
N GLY A 132 -10.66 5.82 -11.34
CA GLY A 132 -12.07 6.14 -11.58
C GLY A 132 -13.04 5.14 -10.93
N LEU A 133 -12.59 4.37 -9.95
CA LEU A 133 -13.37 3.30 -9.31
C LEU A 133 -14.33 3.84 -8.26
N ILE A 134 -13.92 4.90 -7.55
CA ILE A 134 -14.73 5.64 -6.58
C ILE A 134 -14.85 7.10 -7.01
N ASP A 135 -15.90 7.79 -6.57
CA ASP A 135 -16.07 9.21 -6.84
C ASP A 135 -15.31 10.12 -5.85
N GLU A 136 -15.23 11.41 -6.19
CA GLU A 136 -14.57 12.41 -5.36
C GLU A 136 -15.24 12.59 -3.98
N GLN A 137 -16.55 12.32 -3.85
CA GLN A 137 -17.27 12.48 -2.59
C GLN A 137 -16.90 11.37 -1.60
N GLU A 138 -16.85 10.12 -2.07
CA GLU A 138 -16.37 8.96 -1.31
C GLU A 138 -14.92 9.16 -0.86
N ALA A 139 -14.06 9.68 -1.74
CA ALA A 139 -12.68 9.98 -1.41
C ALA A 139 -12.56 11.10 -0.35
N GLN A 140 -13.23 12.24 -0.54
CA GLN A 140 -13.16 13.39 0.36
C GLN A 140 -13.72 13.09 1.76
N GLY A 141 -14.79 12.32 1.88
CA GLY A 141 -15.39 11.95 3.18
C GLY A 141 -14.42 11.18 4.08
N THR A 142 -13.50 10.42 3.49
CA THR A 142 -12.54 9.60 4.23
C THR A 142 -11.19 10.30 4.43
N LEU A 143 -10.71 11.04 3.43
CA LEU A 143 -9.44 11.75 3.50
C LEU A 143 -9.53 13.02 4.36
N GLY A 144 -10.67 13.71 4.36
CA GLY A 144 -10.89 14.95 5.12
C GLY A 144 -11.11 14.76 6.62
N THR A 145 -11.34 13.53 7.08
CA THR A 145 -11.59 13.22 8.50
C THR A 145 -10.28 12.95 9.28
N GLN A 146 -9.12 12.95 8.61
CA GLN A 146 -7.80 12.71 9.25
C GLN A 146 -6.95 13.98 9.45
N ALA A 147 -7.52 15.17 9.25
CA ALA A 147 -6.87 16.47 9.49
C ALA A 147 -7.24 17.06 10.86
#